data_AF-A0AA96T0U5-F1
#
_entry.id   AF-A0AA96T0U5-F1
#
_cell.length_a   1.000
_cell.length_b   1.000
_cell.length_c   1.000
_cell.angle_alpha   90.00
_cell.angle_beta   90.00
_cell.angle_gamma   90.00
#
_symmetry.space_group_name_H-M   'P 1'
#
loop_
_entity.id
_entity.type
_entity.pdbx_description
1 polymer ?
#
loop_
_entity_poly.entity_id
_entity_poly.type
_entity_poly.pdbx_seq_one_letter_code
_entity_poly.pdbx_strand_id
1 'polypeptide(L)'
;MQIIFAPITLTADAPGQTPTGDRKLLSVVSALRWIQRYVGSETRASPQWIDVVNRLTAASEDPVSTVDARNALHDAMVAYGWAKRSIH
;
A
#
# COMPACT_ATOMS: atom_id res chain seq x y z
N MET A 1 -11.28 -12.32 16.43
CA MET A 1 -11.56 -11.15 15.56
C MET A 1 -10.62 -11.24 14.37
N GLN A 2 -11.13 -11.46 13.16
CA GLN A 2 -10.29 -11.51 11.96
C GLN A 2 -9.97 -10.07 11.55
N ILE A 3 -8.69 -9.72 11.48
CA ILE A 3 -8.27 -8.38 11.06
C ILE A 3 -8.16 -8.39 9.54
N ILE A 4 -9.00 -7.60 8.88
CA ILE A 4 -9.18 -7.65 7.43
C ILE A 4 -8.39 -6.52 6.78
N PHE A 5 -7.52 -6.88 5.84
CA PHE A 5 -6.90 -5.92 4.93
C PHE A 5 -7.92 -5.52 3.86
N ALA A 6 -8.50 -4.32 3.99
CA ALA A 6 -9.40 -3.80 2.96
C ALA A 6 -8.62 -3.56 1.64
N PRO A 7 -9.11 -4.04 0.48
CA PRO A 7 -8.40 -3.89 -0.78
C PRO A 7 -8.03 -2.43 -1.08
N ILE A 8 -6.84 -2.21 -1.64
CA ILE A 8 -6.44 -0.92 -2.23
C ILE A 8 -6.48 -1.07 -3.74
N THR A 9 -7.32 -0.29 -4.40
CA THR A 9 -7.44 -0.29 -5.87
C THR A 9 -6.48 0.74 -6.45
N LEU A 10 -5.58 0.27 -7.30
CA LEU A 10 -4.57 1.11 -7.95
C LEU A 10 -5.19 1.90 -9.11
N THR A 11 -4.66 3.09 -9.35
CA THR A 11 -4.96 3.89 -10.56
C THR A 11 -4.04 3.48 -11.71
N ALA A 12 -4.36 3.90 -12.94
CA ALA A 12 -3.52 3.64 -14.12
C ALA A 12 -2.09 4.22 -13.98
N ASP A 13 -1.93 5.31 -13.23
CA ASP A 13 -0.65 5.97 -12.99
C ASP A 13 0.20 5.30 -11.91
N ALA A 14 -0.35 4.29 -11.22
CA ALA A 14 0.38 3.59 -10.19
C ALA A 14 1.53 2.75 -10.80
N PRO A 15 2.72 2.77 -10.19
CA PRO A 15 3.83 1.93 -10.60
C PRO A 15 3.42 0.45 -10.74
N GLY A 16 3.81 -0.17 -11.86
CA GLY A 16 3.53 -1.59 -12.12
C GLY A 16 2.08 -1.91 -12.52
N GLN A 17 1.27 -0.91 -12.90
CA GLN A 17 0.06 -1.17 -13.69
C GLN A 17 0.41 -1.62 -15.11
N THR A 18 -0.42 -2.49 -15.64
CA THR A 18 -0.55 -2.71 -17.08
C THR A 18 -1.90 -2.16 -17.54
N PRO A 19 -2.08 -1.82 -18.83
CA PRO A 19 -3.33 -1.22 -19.34
C PRO A 19 -4.58 -2.10 -19.18
N THR A 20 -4.43 -3.34 -18.74
CA THR A 20 -5.43 -4.42 -18.81
C THR A 20 -6.26 -4.61 -17.54
N GLY A 21 -6.08 -3.80 -16.49
CA GLY A 21 -7.03 -3.76 -15.37
C GLY A 21 -6.53 -3.09 -14.10
N ASP A 22 -7.49 -2.57 -13.32
CA ASP A 22 -7.26 -1.99 -11.99
C ASP A 22 -6.71 -3.05 -11.02
N ARG A 23 -5.38 -3.13 -10.89
CA ARG A 23 -4.76 -4.06 -9.95
C ARG A 23 -5.14 -3.68 -8.51
N LYS A 24 -5.34 -4.70 -7.67
CA LYS A 24 -5.63 -4.50 -6.24
C LYS A 24 -4.49 -5.06 -5.38
N LEU A 25 -4.16 -4.33 -4.31
CA LEU A 25 -3.40 -4.88 -3.19
C LEU A 25 -4.40 -5.48 -2.21
N LEU A 26 -4.22 -6.75 -1.86
CA LEU A 26 -5.20 -7.55 -1.12
C LEU A 26 -4.70 -8.01 0.26
N SER A 27 -3.42 -7.75 0.56
CA SER A 27 -2.80 -8.11 1.83
C SER A 27 -1.56 -7.26 2.11
N VAL A 28 -1.14 -7.24 3.37
CA VAL A 28 0.14 -6.64 3.82
C VAL A 28 1.32 -7.17 2.99
N VAL A 29 1.39 -8.49 2.81
CA VAL A 29 2.46 -9.13 2.04
C VAL A 29 2.44 -8.69 0.57
N SER A 30 1.24 -8.55 -0.04
CA SER A 30 1.13 -8.07 -1.42
C SER A 30 1.57 -6.61 -1.55
N ALA A 31 1.30 -5.79 -0.54
CA ALA A 31 1.73 -4.39 -0.48
C ALA A 31 3.25 -4.27 -0.36
N LEU A 32 3.87 -5.00 0.57
CA LEU A 32 5.34 -5.00 0.73
C LEU A 32 6.04 -5.41 -0.57
N ARG A 33 5.58 -6.47 -1.23
CA ARG A 33 6.14 -6.90 -2.53
C ARG A 33 5.96 -5.84 -3.61
N TRP A 34 4.81 -5.17 -3.66
CA TRP A 34 4.57 -4.10 -4.63
C TRP A 34 5.51 -2.92 -4.41
N ILE A 35 5.68 -2.48 -3.15
CA ILE A 35 6.61 -1.39 -2.79
C ILE A 35 8.04 -1.73 -3.20
N GLN A 36 8.52 -2.93 -2.84
CA GLN A 36 9.87 -3.37 -3.16
C GLN A 36 10.13 -3.43 -4.67
N ARG A 37 9.12 -3.80 -5.46
CA ARG A 37 9.25 -4.02 -6.90
C ARG A 37 9.12 -2.74 -7.72
N TYR A 38 8.25 -1.83 -7.32
CA TYR A 38 7.82 -0.74 -8.20
C TYR A 38 8.05 0.67 -7.64
N VAL A 39 8.20 0.84 -6.33
CA VAL A 39 8.44 2.17 -5.76
C VAL A 39 9.94 2.50 -5.84
N GLY A 40 10.26 3.63 -6.47
CA GLY A 40 11.64 4.11 -6.64
C GLY A 40 12.38 4.29 -5.31
N SER A 41 13.71 4.19 -5.33
CA SER A 41 14.55 4.34 -4.13
C SER A 41 14.38 5.70 -3.46
N GLU A 42 14.29 6.78 -4.24
CA GLU A 42 14.08 8.15 -3.72
C GLU A 42 12.75 8.26 -2.97
N THR A 43 11.66 7.74 -3.55
CA THR A 43 10.35 7.73 -2.91
C THR A 43 10.37 6.89 -1.63
N ARG A 44 10.99 5.71 -1.66
CA ARG A 44 11.15 4.83 -0.48
C ARG A 44 12.01 5.45 0.61
N ALA A 45 12.92 6.35 0.29
CA ALA A 45 13.76 7.07 1.25
C ALA A 45 13.04 8.25 1.91
N SER A 46 11.84 8.63 1.44
CA SER A 46 11.07 9.69 2.08
C SER A 46 10.53 9.25 3.45
N PRO A 47 10.44 10.17 4.44
CA PRO A 47 9.96 9.83 5.78
C PRO A 47 8.58 9.15 5.81
N GLN A 48 7.65 9.58 4.93
CA GLN A 48 6.32 8.99 4.82
C GLN A 48 6.38 7.51 4.40
N TRP A 49 7.16 7.19 3.37
CA TRP A 49 7.24 5.81 2.87
C TRP A 49 8.07 4.89 3.79
N ILE A 50 9.04 5.43 4.54
CA ILE A 50 9.73 4.69 5.60
C ILE A 50 8.73 4.27 6.69
N ASP A 51 7.88 5.19 7.16
CA ASP A 51 6.84 4.89 8.14
C ASP A 51 5.85 3.83 7.62
N VAL A 52 5.39 3.96 6.37
CA VAL A 52 4.52 2.97 5.72
C VAL A 52 5.16 1.57 5.69
N VAL A 53 6.42 1.47 5.29
CA VAL A 53 7.13 0.17 5.22
C VAL A 53 7.30 -0.43 6.61
N ASN A 54 7.62 0.39 7.62
CA ASN A 54 7.74 -0.07 9.01
C ASN A 54 6.42 -0.62 9.55
N ARG A 55 5.31 0.11 9.34
CA ARG A 55 3.97 -0.35 9.76
C ARG A 55 3.54 -1.62 9.04
N LEU A 56 3.79 -1.72 7.73
CA LEU A 56 3.51 -2.94 6.98
C LEU A 56 4.37 -4.12 7.43
N THR A 57 5.63 -3.88 7.78
CA THR A 57 6.51 -4.94 8.31
C THR A 57 6.01 -5.43 9.67
N ALA A 58 5.71 -4.51 10.58
CA ALA A 58 5.12 -4.84 11.88
C ALA A 58 3.80 -5.59 11.73
N ALA A 59 2.91 -5.15 10.82
CA ALA A 59 1.64 -5.80 10.54
C ALA A 59 1.78 -7.20 9.91
N SER A 60 2.94 -7.51 9.31
CA SER A 60 3.22 -8.85 8.78
C SER A 60 3.61 -9.85 9.87
N GLU A 61 4.08 -9.36 11.02
CA GLU A 61 4.49 -10.15 12.19
C GLU A 61 3.36 -10.19 13.24
N ASP A 62 2.71 -9.05 13.50
CA ASP A 62 1.57 -8.89 14.39
C ASP A 62 0.37 -8.28 13.64
N PRO A 63 -0.64 -9.09 13.27
CA PRO A 63 -1.79 -8.64 12.51
C PRO A 63 -2.63 -7.55 13.18
N VAL A 64 -2.46 -7.28 14.49
CA VAL A 64 -3.19 -6.23 15.24
C VAL A 64 -3.12 -4.87 14.53
N SER A 65 -1.99 -4.57 13.90
CA SER A 65 -1.75 -3.29 13.21
C SER A 65 -2.15 -3.27 11.73
N THR A 66 -2.77 -4.32 11.19
CA THR A 66 -3.07 -4.44 9.74
C THR A 66 -3.93 -3.30 9.20
N VAL A 67 -4.93 -2.84 9.96
CA VAL A 67 -5.81 -1.74 9.51
C VAL A 67 -5.05 -0.42 9.46
N ASP A 68 -4.25 -0.12 10.47
CA ASP A 68 -3.42 1.09 10.53
C ASP A 68 -2.37 1.10 9.41
N ALA A 69 -1.64 -0.01 9.24
CA ALA A 69 -0.66 -0.15 8.18
C ALA A 69 -1.28 -0.03 6.77
N ARG A 70 -2.48 -0.59 6.57
CA ARG A 70 -3.23 -0.47 5.32
C ARG A 70 -3.65 0.98 5.07
N ASN A 71 -4.11 1.71 6.09
CA ASN A 71 -4.55 3.09 5.94
C ASN A 71 -3.38 4.03 5.65
N ALA A 72 -2.27 3.89 6.39
CA ALA A 72 -1.05 4.64 6.12
C ALA A 72 -0.55 4.44 4.68
N LEU A 73 -0.57 3.20 4.19
CA LEU A 73 -0.27 2.89 2.80
C LEU A 73 -1.27 3.57 1.84
N HIS A 74 -2.57 3.44 2.09
CA HIS A 74 -3.59 4.00 1.20
C HIS A 74 -3.46 5.52 1.09
N ASP A 75 -3.25 6.22 2.21
CA ASP A 75 -3.08 7.67 2.24
C ASP A 75 -1.82 8.11 1.47
N ALA A 76 -0.70 7.41 1.67
CA ALA A 76 0.51 7.66 0.88
C ALA A 76 0.26 7.44 -0.61
N MET A 77 -0.42 6.37 -1.00
CA MET A 77 -0.72 6.10 -2.41
C MET A 77 -1.68 7.14 -3.01
N VAL A 78 -2.66 7.62 -2.26
CA VAL A 78 -3.58 8.69 -2.71
C VAL A 78 -2.82 9.99 -2.92
N ALA A 79 -1.87 10.34 -2.05
CA ALA A 79 -1.06 11.55 -2.19
C ALA A 79 -0.23 11.57 -3.49
N TYR A 80 0.19 10.41 -3.97
CA TYR A 80 0.91 10.23 -5.23
C TYR A 80 -0.01 9.97 -6.43
N GLY A 81 -1.33 9.94 -6.24
CA GLY A 81 -2.30 9.62 -7.29
C GLY A 81 -2.29 8.14 -7.72
N TRP A 82 -1.69 7.24 -6.94
CA TRP A 82 -1.51 5.81 -7.22
C TRP A 82 -2.64 4.91 -6.71
N ALA A 83 -3.56 5.44 -5.91
CA ALA A 83 -4.72 4.70 -5.43
C ALA A 83 -5.99 5.52 -5.56
N LYS A 84 -7.11 4.84 -5.86
CA LYS A 84 -8.43 5.47 -5.82
C LYS A 84 -8.71 5.89 -4.38
N ARG A 85 -9.21 7.12 -4.19
CA ARG A 85 -9.76 7.52 -2.88
C ARG A 85 -10.90 6.55 -2.54
N SER A 86 -10.86 5.97 -1.34
CA SER A 86 -12.02 5.24 -0.84
C SER A 86 -13.11 6.29 -0.64
N ILE A 87 -14.14 6.23 -1.46
CA ILE A 87 -15.34 7.02 -1.27
C ILE A 87 -16.09 6.29 -0.14
N HIS A 88 -16.15 6.90 1.04
CA HIS A 88 -16.96 6.41 2.15
C HIS A 88 -18.44 6.63 1.86
#